data_AF-A0A1E5W6G8-F1
#
_entry.id   AF-A0A1E5W6G8-F1
#
_cell.length_a   1.000
_cell.length_b   1.000
_cell.length_c   1.000
_cell.angle_alpha   90.00
_cell.angle_beta   90.00
_cell.angle_gamma   90.00
#
_symmetry.space_group_name_H-M   'P 1'
#
loop_
_entity.id
_entity.type
_entity.pdbx_description
1 polymer ?
#
loop_
_entity_poly.entity_id
_entity_poly.type
_entity_poly.pdbx_seq_one_letter_code
_entity_poly.pdbx_strand_id
1 'polypeptide(L)'
;EKKLVAEIKRTAKTGNEAATKILARQLIRLRQQISNLQGSRAQIRGIATHTQAMHANTSVATGLQSASKAMGALNKQMAPAKQTKIIQEFQKQSAQMDMTNEMMSDSIDDALDDDQAEEETEELANQVLDEIGVDIASQLSSAPKGKIAGKKVQVDERLSAARSNDPNQRFTVQKNERNARKGLRL
;
A
#
# COMPACT_ATOMS: atom_id res chain seq x y z
N GLU A 1 -10.11 45.65 20.17
CA GLU A 1 -11.57 45.78 19.95
C GLU A 1 -12.37 46.03 21.23
N LYS A 2 -12.31 45.15 22.25
CA LYS A 2 -13.10 45.28 23.49
C LYS A 2 -13.02 46.66 24.16
N LYS A 3 -11.81 47.27 24.23
CA LYS A 3 -11.61 48.63 24.77
C LYS A 3 -12.37 49.71 23.97
N LEU A 4 -12.29 49.68 22.63
CA LEU A 4 -13.01 50.60 21.74
C LEU A 4 -14.53 50.48 21.90
N VAL A 5 -15.05 49.27 22.04
CA VAL A 5 -16.49 49.03 22.28
C VAL A 5 -16.93 49.59 23.64
N ALA A 6 -16.10 49.45 24.68
CA ALA A 6 -16.38 50.03 25.99
C ALA A 6 -16.37 51.57 25.96
N GLU A 7 -15.41 52.17 25.25
CA GLU A 7 -15.30 53.61 25.05
C GLU A 7 -16.53 54.18 24.31
N ILE A 8 -16.95 53.54 23.21
CA ILE A 8 -18.15 53.91 22.44
C ILE A 8 -19.40 53.87 23.32
N LYS A 9 -19.55 52.81 24.14
CA LYS A 9 -20.68 52.72 25.09
C LYS A 9 -20.64 53.83 26.13
N ARG A 10 -19.45 54.26 26.57
CA ARG A 10 -19.30 55.36 27.52
C ARG A 10 -19.67 56.70 26.88
N THR A 11 -19.14 57.01 25.70
CA THR A 11 -19.40 58.29 25.01
C THR A 11 -20.84 58.42 24.51
N ALA A 12 -21.47 57.29 24.16
CA ALA A 12 -22.89 57.25 23.80
C ALA A 12 -23.80 57.58 25.00
N LYS A 13 -23.47 57.07 26.20
CA LYS A 13 -24.22 57.38 27.43
C LYS A 13 -24.13 58.85 27.84
N THR A 14 -23.00 59.50 27.54
CA THR A 14 -22.79 60.93 27.83
C THR A 14 -23.38 61.84 26.74
N GLY A 15 -24.06 61.31 25.72
CA GLY A 15 -24.69 62.10 24.65
C GLY A 15 -23.71 62.76 23.67
N ASN A 16 -22.42 62.41 23.71
CA ASN A 16 -21.42 63.01 22.82
C ASN A 16 -21.41 62.26 21.47
N GLU A 17 -22.33 62.63 20.58
CA GLU A 17 -22.50 62.01 19.27
C GLU A 17 -21.26 62.13 18.39
N ALA A 18 -20.57 63.27 18.41
CA ALA A 18 -19.38 63.51 17.60
C ALA A 18 -18.25 62.52 17.96
N ALA A 19 -17.93 62.40 19.25
CA ALA A 19 -16.92 61.45 19.74
C ALA A 19 -17.33 59.99 19.45
N THR A 20 -18.60 59.66 19.67
CA THR A 20 -19.14 58.32 19.42
C THR A 20 -19.02 57.93 17.95
N LYS A 21 -19.30 58.85 17.01
CA LYS A 21 -19.21 58.63 15.57
C LYS A 21 -17.76 58.42 15.11
N ILE A 22 -16.80 59.14 15.69
CA ILE A 22 -15.36 58.96 15.41
C ILE A 22 -14.90 57.58 15.89
N LEU A 23 -15.22 57.21 17.13
CA LEU A 23 -14.83 55.91 17.70
C LEU A 23 -15.49 54.74 16.96
N ALA A 24 -16.74 54.89 16.53
CA ALA A 24 -17.43 53.89 15.71
C ALA A 24 -16.75 53.67 14.34
N ARG A 25 -16.34 54.75 13.65
CA ARG A 25 -15.54 54.64 12.42
C ARG A 25 -14.21 53.93 12.65
N GLN A 26 -13.56 54.22 13.78
CA GLN A 26 -12.31 53.57 14.16
C GLN A 26 -12.51 52.06 14.43
N LEU A 27 -13.63 51.68 15.05
CA LEU A 27 -13.98 50.27 15.24
C LEU A 27 -14.18 49.53 13.91
N ILE A 28 -14.88 50.14 12.94
CA ILE A 28 -15.07 49.57 11.61
C ILE A 28 -13.71 49.38 10.92
N ARG A 29 -12.83 50.39 10.97
CA ARG A 29 -11.48 50.32 10.40
C ARG A 29 -10.65 49.22 11.04
N LEU A 30 -10.74 49.07 12.37
CA LEU A 30 -10.05 48.01 13.11
C LEU A 30 -10.54 46.62 12.69
N ARG A 31 -11.85 46.44 12.51
CA ARG A 31 -12.42 45.16 12.04
C ARG A 31 -11.95 44.82 10.62
N GLN A 32 -11.91 45.81 9.73
CA GLN A 32 -11.37 45.60 8.38
C GLN A 32 -9.88 45.19 8.44
N GLN A 33 -9.08 45.84 9.28
CA GLN A 33 -7.68 45.47 9.48
C GLN A 33 -7.53 44.06 10.06
N ILE A 34 -8.38 43.64 11.00
CA ILE A 34 -8.39 42.26 11.52
C ILE A 34 -8.70 41.27 10.40
N SER A 35 -9.71 41.53 9.58
CA SER A 35 -10.05 40.67 8.43
C SER A 35 -8.89 40.55 7.46
N ASN A 36 -8.27 41.68 7.08
CA ASN A 36 -7.09 41.70 6.22
C ASN A 36 -5.93 40.89 6.84
N LEU A 37 -5.64 41.07 8.14
CA LEU A 37 -4.59 40.33 8.85
C LEU A 37 -4.89 38.82 8.94
N GLN A 38 -6.16 38.42 9.10
CA GLN A 38 -6.56 37.01 9.06
C GLN A 38 -6.29 36.41 7.68
N GLY A 39 -6.63 37.14 6.61
CA GLY A 39 -6.29 36.77 5.23
C GLY A 39 -4.77 36.64 5.02
N SER A 40 -3.99 37.64 5.45
CA SER A 40 -2.52 37.59 5.38
C SER A 40 -1.95 36.43 6.19
N ARG A 41 -2.49 36.12 7.36
CA ARG A 41 -2.06 34.97 8.18
C ARG A 41 -2.32 33.64 7.47
N ALA A 42 -3.43 33.51 6.77
CA ALA A 42 -3.73 32.32 5.97
C ALA A 42 -2.75 32.19 4.79
N GLN A 43 -2.46 33.29 4.09
CA GLN A 43 -1.47 33.32 3.02
C GLN A 43 -0.07 32.94 3.50
N ILE A 44 0.40 33.52 4.61
CA ILE A 44 1.70 33.19 5.21
C ILE A 44 1.76 31.71 5.60
N ARG A 45 0.69 31.17 6.18
CA ARG A 45 0.61 29.74 6.50
C ARG A 45 0.71 28.88 5.24
N GLY A 46 0.05 29.28 4.15
CA GLY A 46 0.15 28.65 2.84
C GLY A 46 1.57 28.67 2.27
N ILE A 47 2.24 29.82 2.32
CA ILE A 47 3.64 29.99 1.90
C ILE A 47 4.56 29.12 2.74
N ALA A 48 4.36 29.04 4.06
CA ALA A 48 5.17 28.19 4.93
C ALA A 48 5.04 26.70 4.55
N THR A 49 3.83 26.22 4.29
CA THR A 49 3.62 24.85 3.79
C THR A 49 4.23 24.63 2.41
N HIS A 50 4.12 25.60 1.51
CA HIS A 50 4.73 25.50 0.18
C HIS A 50 6.26 25.46 0.27
N THR A 51 6.85 26.30 1.11
CA THR A 51 8.29 26.34 1.37
C THR A 51 8.78 25.03 1.99
N GLN A 52 8.04 24.48 2.95
CA GLN A 52 8.34 23.16 3.52
C GLN A 52 8.32 22.05 2.47
N ALA A 53 7.33 22.08 1.56
CA ALA A 53 7.28 21.15 0.43
C ALA A 53 8.45 21.35 -0.53
N MET A 54 8.84 22.60 -0.83
CA MET A 54 10.03 22.89 -1.64
C MET A 54 11.32 22.35 -0.99
N HIS A 55 11.48 22.49 0.33
CA HIS A 55 12.61 21.89 1.05
C HIS A 55 12.64 20.37 0.93
N ALA A 56 11.51 19.70 1.16
CA ALA A 56 11.42 18.25 0.99
C ALA A 56 11.75 17.82 -0.45
N ASN A 57 11.23 18.54 -1.45
CA ASN A 57 11.51 18.27 -2.86
C ASN A 57 12.98 18.51 -3.22
N THR A 58 13.63 19.49 -2.59
CA THR A 58 15.08 19.74 -2.75
C THR A 58 15.87 18.54 -2.22
N SER A 59 15.56 18.03 -1.03
CA SER A 59 16.22 16.84 -0.48
C SER A 59 16.04 15.61 -1.38
N VAL A 60 14.83 15.39 -1.90
CA VAL A 60 14.55 14.33 -2.88
C VAL A 60 15.37 14.55 -4.15
N ALA A 61 15.45 15.77 -4.68
CA ALA A 61 16.25 16.07 -5.87
C ALA A 61 17.75 15.79 -5.65
N THR A 62 18.32 16.10 -4.49
CA THR A 62 19.71 15.70 -4.15
C THR A 62 19.87 14.18 -4.07
N GLY A 63 18.89 13.47 -3.48
CA GLY A 63 18.88 12.01 -3.46
C GLY A 63 18.86 11.42 -4.87
N LEU A 64 17.95 11.91 -5.72
CA LEU A 64 17.88 11.54 -7.14
C LEU A 64 19.16 11.87 -7.88
N GLN A 65 19.81 13.01 -7.63
CA GLN A 65 21.08 13.34 -8.25
C GLN A 65 22.18 12.33 -7.89
N SER A 66 22.25 11.91 -6.63
CA SER A 66 23.20 10.87 -6.19
C SER A 66 22.88 9.51 -6.81
N ALA A 67 21.59 9.13 -6.85
CA ALA A 67 21.13 7.91 -7.49
C ALA A 67 21.41 7.92 -9.00
N SER A 68 21.18 9.03 -9.70
CA SER A 68 21.51 9.18 -11.12
C SER A 68 23.01 9.11 -11.38
N LYS A 69 23.85 9.68 -10.50
CA LYS A 69 25.31 9.51 -10.57
C LYS A 69 25.71 8.03 -10.39
N ALA A 70 25.10 7.34 -9.42
CA ALA A 70 25.34 5.92 -9.19
C ALA A 70 24.87 5.07 -10.39
N MET A 71 23.69 5.34 -10.94
CA MET A 71 23.20 4.70 -12.16
C MET A 71 24.11 4.98 -13.36
N GLY A 72 24.63 6.20 -13.50
CA GLY A 72 25.61 6.54 -14.54
C GLY A 72 26.93 5.78 -14.39
N ALA A 73 27.40 5.59 -13.15
CA ALA A 73 28.58 4.79 -12.86
C ALA A 73 28.33 3.30 -13.12
N LEU A 74 27.17 2.77 -12.72
CA LEU A 74 26.73 1.41 -13.04
C LEU A 74 26.62 1.20 -14.55
N ASN A 75 26.06 2.16 -15.29
CA ASN A 75 25.97 2.10 -16.75
C ASN A 75 27.35 2.08 -17.42
N LYS A 76 28.34 2.80 -16.88
CA LYS A 76 29.74 2.72 -17.36
C LYS A 76 30.41 1.39 -17.04
N GLN A 77 30.09 0.75 -15.91
CA GLN A 77 30.65 -0.55 -15.52
C GLN A 77 29.93 -1.74 -16.15
N MET A 78 28.64 -1.59 -16.46
CA MET A 78 27.85 -2.44 -17.34
C MET A 78 28.22 -2.12 -18.80
N ALA A 79 29.51 -2.26 -19.13
CA ALA A 79 29.91 -2.31 -20.52
C ALA A 79 29.40 -3.64 -21.12
N PRO A 80 28.90 -3.67 -22.36
CA PRO A 80 28.45 -4.90 -23.02
C PRO A 80 29.53 -6.01 -22.96
N ALA A 81 30.81 -5.64 -22.91
CA ALA A 81 31.93 -6.56 -22.73
C ALA A 81 31.88 -7.41 -21.44
N LYS A 82 31.39 -6.88 -20.31
CA LYS A 82 31.23 -7.69 -19.07
C LYS A 82 30.03 -8.62 -19.16
N GLN A 83 28.96 -8.18 -19.82
CA GLN A 83 27.78 -9.00 -20.08
C GLN A 83 28.08 -10.14 -21.06
N THR A 84 28.86 -9.88 -22.12
CA THR A 84 29.36 -10.93 -23.04
C THR A 84 30.24 -11.94 -22.32
N LYS A 85 31.13 -11.51 -21.41
CA LYS A 85 31.93 -12.43 -20.59
C LYS A 85 31.08 -13.31 -19.68
N ILE A 86 30.08 -12.74 -19.02
CA ILE A 86 29.16 -13.50 -18.15
C ILE A 86 28.34 -14.49 -18.99
N ILE A 87 27.86 -14.09 -20.17
CA ILE A 87 27.13 -14.98 -21.08
C ILE A 87 28.04 -16.11 -21.60
N GLN A 88 29.30 -15.81 -21.94
CA GLN A 88 30.27 -16.82 -22.38
C GLN A 88 30.63 -17.80 -21.26
N GLU A 89 30.87 -17.31 -20.04
CA GLU A 89 31.16 -18.18 -18.89
C GLU A 89 29.93 -19.03 -18.53
N PHE A 90 28.73 -18.45 -18.61
CA PHE A 90 27.46 -19.17 -18.43
C PHE A 90 27.26 -20.24 -19.50
N GLN A 91 27.52 -19.93 -20.78
CA GLN A 91 27.45 -20.91 -21.86
C GLN A 91 28.46 -22.05 -21.66
N LYS A 92 29.68 -21.74 -21.22
CA LYS A 92 30.71 -22.75 -20.94
C LYS A 92 30.33 -23.63 -19.74
N GLN A 93 29.83 -23.04 -18.66
CA GLN A 93 29.38 -23.79 -17.49
C GLN A 93 28.11 -24.58 -17.77
N SER A 94 27.16 -24.03 -18.54
CA SER A 94 25.97 -24.75 -18.98
C SER A 94 26.36 -25.94 -19.84
N ALA A 95 27.24 -25.76 -20.83
CA ALA A 95 27.74 -26.88 -21.66
C ALA A 95 28.53 -27.91 -20.85
N GLN A 96 29.29 -27.47 -19.83
CA GLN A 96 29.99 -28.38 -18.93
C GLN A 96 29.01 -29.14 -18.03
N MET A 97 27.95 -28.49 -17.57
CA MET A 97 26.88 -29.11 -16.79
C MET A 97 26.08 -30.08 -17.65
N ASP A 98 25.80 -29.74 -18.92
CA ASP A 98 25.14 -30.61 -19.89
C ASP A 98 25.99 -31.85 -20.17
N MET A 99 27.30 -31.70 -20.42
CA MET A 99 28.22 -32.85 -20.56
C MET A 99 28.33 -33.68 -19.28
N THR A 100 28.30 -33.04 -18.11
CA THR A 100 28.35 -33.78 -16.83
C THR A 100 27.05 -34.54 -16.62
N ASN A 101 25.92 -33.96 -17.03
CA ASN A 101 24.62 -34.62 -16.97
C ASN A 101 24.51 -35.75 -18.00
N GLU A 102 25.10 -35.58 -19.20
CA GLU A 102 25.18 -36.64 -20.22
C GLU A 102 26.11 -37.77 -19.74
N MET A 103 27.31 -37.47 -19.24
CA MET A 103 28.19 -38.50 -18.64
C MET A 103 27.58 -39.16 -17.41
N MET A 104 26.82 -38.42 -16.60
CA MET A 104 26.10 -38.98 -15.46
C MET A 104 24.89 -39.81 -15.91
N SER A 105 24.21 -39.41 -16.99
CA SER A 105 23.16 -40.20 -17.61
C SER A 105 23.74 -41.49 -18.19
N ASP A 106 24.84 -41.44 -18.94
CA ASP A 106 25.53 -42.62 -19.50
C ASP A 106 26.06 -43.53 -18.38
N SER A 107 26.60 -42.97 -17.28
CA SER A 107 27.05 -43.78 -16.14
C SER A 107 25.88 -44.38 -15.34
N ILE A 108 24.71 -43.74 -15.37
CA ILE A 108 23.48 -44.27 -14.78
C ILE A 108 22.89 -45.33 -15.72
N ASP A 109 22.93 -45.12 -17.04
CA ASP A 109 22.47 -46.07 -18.05
C ASP A 109 23.34 -47.32 -18.02
N ASP A 110 24.68 -47.21 -18.02
CA ASP A 110 25.61 -48.33 -17.87
C ASP A 110 25.47 -49.06 -16.51
N ALA A 111 24.99 -48.37 -15.47
CA ALA A 111 24.73 -48.99 -14.16
C ALA A 111 23.31 -49.58 -14.04
N LEU A 112 22.39 -49.18 -14.93
CA LEU A 112 21.04 -49.70 -15.03
C LEU A 112 20.90 -50.79 -16.11
N ASP A 113 21.85 -50.88 -17.06
CA ASP A 113 22.01 -51.95 -18.07
C ASP A 113 22.54 -53.26 -17.45
N ASP A 114 22.41 -53.42 -16.13
CA ASP A 114 22.55 -54.72 -15.46
C ASP A 114 21.24 -55.47 -15.68
N ASP A 115 21.25 -56.52 -16.51
CA ASP A 115 20.10 -57.35 -16.90
C ASP A 115 19.18 -57.79 -15.72
N GLN A 116 19.65 -57.68 -14.47
CA GLN A 116 18.90 -57.91 -13.24
C GLN A 116 17.89 -56.80 -12.86
N ALA A 117 18.08 -55.55 -13.30
CA ALA A 117 17.21 -54.43 -12.95
C ALA A 117 15.92 -54.37 -13.79
N GLU A 118 15.91 -54.93 -15.01
CA GLU A 118 14.72 -54.94 -15.87
C GLU A 118 13.60 -55.83 -15.30
N GLU A 119 13.92 -57.03 -14.77
CA GLU A 119 12.93 -57.94 -14.16
C GLU A 119 12.30 -57.35 -12.88
N GLU A 120 13.10 -56.71 -12.01
CA GLU A 120 12.58 -56.06 -10.79
C GLU A 120 11.75 -54.80 -11.10
N THR A 121 12.08 -54.09 -12.20
CA THR A 121 11.35 -52.89 -12.63
C THR A 121 9.97 -53.27 -13.22
N GLU A 122 9.85 -54.40 -13.92
CA GLU A 122 8.56 -54.92 -14.40
C GLU A 122 7.64 -55.36 -13.24
N GLU A 123 8.15 -56.04 -12.22
CA GLU A 123 7.36 -56.40 -11.03
C GLU A 123 6.87 -55.16 -10.27
N LEU A 124 7.74 -54.15 -10.07
CA LEU A 124 7.37 -52.89 -9.44
C LEU A 124 6.38 -52.08 -10.29
N ALA A 125 6.51 -52.08 -11.61
CA ALA A 125 5.57 -51.43 -12.51
C ALA A 125 4.18 -52.08 -12.45
N ASN A 126 4.11 -53.42 -12.43
CA ASN A 126 2.87 -54.17 -12.24
C ASN A 126 2.24 -53.88 -10.87
N GLN A 127 3.05 -53.82 -9.80
CA GLN A 127 2.58 -53.44 -8.46
C GLN A 127 2.00 -52.02 -8.42
N VAL A 128 2.62 -51.06 -9.12
CA VAL A 128 2.09 -49.68 -9.22
C VAL A 128 0.82 -49.63 -10.09
N LEU A 129 0.71 -50.44 -11.15
CA LEU A 129 -0.50 -50.54 -11.97
C LEU A 129 -1.68 -51.12 -11.19
N ASP A 130 -1.43 -52.12 -10.35
CA ASP A 130 -2.39 -52.68 -9.41
C ASP A 130 -2.81 -51.62 -8.37
N GLU A 131 -1.86 -50.83 -7.87
CA GLU A 131 -2.10 -49.79 -6.85
C GLU A 131 -2.81 -48.54 -7.41
N ILE A 132 -2.58 -48.19 -8.68
CA ILE A 132 -3.30 -47.13 -9.41
C ILE A 132 -4.71 -47.59 -9.84
N GLY A 133 -4.99 -48.90 -9.82
CA GLY A 133 -6.35 -49.43 -9.93
C GLY A 133 -6.93 -49.40 -11.34
N VAL A 134 -6.12 -49.71 -12.36
CA VAL A 134 -6.60 -49.78 -13.75
C VAL A 134 -7.61 -50.93 -13.96
N ASP A 135 -7.72 -51.89 -13.04
CA ASP A 135 -8.61 -53.06 -13.19
C ASP A 135 -10.05 -52.91 -12.64
N ILE A 136 -10.38 -51.86 -11.87
CA ILE A 136 -11.74 -51.70 -11.30
C ILE A 136 -12.64 -50.78 -12.15
N ALA A 137 -12.09 -50.09 -13.15
CA ALA A 137 -12.90 -49.28 -14.06
C ALA A 137 -13.72 -50.12 -15.07
N SER A 138 -13.35 -51.38 -15.32
CA SER A 138 -14.06 -52.23 -16.29
C SER A 138 -15.33 -52.90 -15.72
N GLN A 139 -15.46 -53.04 -14.39
CA GLN A 139 -16.60 -53.73 -13.77
C GLN A 139 -17.68 -52.80 -13.18
N LEU A 140 -17.48 -51.48 -13.11
CA LEU A 140 -18.47 -50.54 -12.55
C LEU A 140 -19.28 -49.76 -13.62
N SER A 141 -19.25 -50.19 -14.88
CA SER A 141 -20.06 -49.58 -15.96
C SER A 141 -21.50 -50.13 -16.07
N SER A 142 -22.08 -50.67 -14.98
CA SER A 142 -23.51 -51.05 -14.93
C SER A 142 -24.28 -50.18 -13.93
N ALA A 143 -25.18 -49.36 -14.47
CA ALA A 143 -25.93 -48.24 -13.86
C ALA A 143 -27.05 -48.68 -12.86
N PRO A 144 -27.77 -47.76 -12.13
CA PRO A 144 -28.63 -46.74 -12.75
C PRO A 144 -28.57 -45.31 -12.16
N LYS A 145 -28.86 -44.33 -13.03
CA LYS A 145 -28.95 -42.90 -12.76
C LYS A 145 -30.27 -42.53 -12.04
N GLY A 146 -30.17 -41.97 -10.83
CA GLY A 146 -31.29 -41.41 -10.06
C GLY A 146 -31.24 -39.88 -9.97
N LYS A 147 -32.24 -39.23 -10.56
CA LYS A 147 -32.47 -37.78 -10.66
C LYS A 147 -32.63 -37.09 -9.30
N ILE A 148 -32.07 -35.89 -9.13
CA ILE A 148 -32.77 -34.81 -8.40
C ILE A 148 -32.43 -33.43 -8.97
N ALA A 149 -33.50 -32.72 -9.31
CA ALA A 149 -33.57 -31.45 -10.01
C ALA A 149 -33.25 -30.25 -9.10
N GLY A 150 -32.67 -29.20 -9.68
CA GLY A 150 -32.47 -27.92 -9.02
C GLY A 150 -33.74 -27.07 -8.93
N LYS A 151 -33.75 -26.09 -8.00
CA LYS A 151 -34.56 -24.87 -8.13
C LYS A 151 -34.14 -23.74 -7.17
N LYS A 152 -33.73 -22.62 -7.79
CA LYS A 152 -33.97 -21.16 -7.58
C LYS A 152 -34.00 -20.51 -6.18
N VAL A 153 -33.14 -19.47 -6.05
CA VAL A 153 -33.38 -18.02 -5.77
C VAL A 153 -34.59 -17.61 -4.90
N GLN A 154 -34.32 -16.79 -3.88
CA GLN A 154 -35.19 -15.68 -3.44
C GLN A 154 -34.38 -14.52 -2.80
N VAL A 155 -34.72 -13.31 -3.23
CA VAL A 155 -34.33 -12.00 -2.69
C VAL A 155 -35.49 -11.52 -1.83
N ASP A 156 -35.26 -10.89 -0.67
CA ASP A 156 -36.15 -9.80 -0.26
C ASP A 156 -35.52 -8.77 0.67
N GLU A 157 -35.99 -7.55 0.45
CA GLU A 157 -35.53 -6.23 0.85
C GLU A 157 -36.45 -5.70 1.96
N ARG A 158 -35.90 -5.13 3.05
CA ARG A 158 -36.51 -4.07 3.91
C ARG A 158 -35.75 -3.87 5.23
N LEU A 159 -34.88 -2.86 5.29
CA LEU A 159 -35.01 -1.73 6.24
C LEU A 159 -33.96 -0.67 5.92
N SER A 160 -34.38 0.35 5.16
CA SER A 160 -33.73 1.65 5.13
C SER A 160 -34.03 2.39 6.44
N ALA A 161 -33.01 2.70 7.24
CA ALA A 161 -32.94 3.95 8.01
C ALA A 161 -31.57 4.09 8.69
N ALA A 162 -30.99 5.28 8.58
CA ALA A 162 -29.86 5.79 9.36
C ALA A 162 -28.45 5.25 9.05
N ARG A 163 -27.88 5.70 7.93
CA ARG A 163 -26.43 5.99 7.86
C ARG A 163 -26.21 7.43 7.40
N SER A 164 -26.43 8.38 8.31
CA SER A 164 -25.75 9.66 8.28
C SER A 164 -24.29 9.42 8.64
N ASN A 165 -23.41 9.54 7.64
CA ASN A 165 -21.97 9.45 7.82
C ASN A 165 -21.48 10.81 8.39
N ASP A 166 -21.42 10.92 9.72
CA ASP A 166 -21.00 12.14 10.41
C ASP A 166 -19.56 11.97 10.94
N PRO A 167 -18.55 12.68 10.38
CA PRO A 167 -17.13 12.47 10.71
C PRO A 167 -16.72 12.96 12.11
N ASN A 168 -17.64 13.47 12.94
CA ASN A 168 -17.33 14.05 14.25
C ASN A 168 -17.32 13.06 15.43
N GLN A 169 -17.59 11.76 15.23
CA GLN A 169 -17.60 10.78 16.33
C GLN A 169 -16.26 10.06 16.58
N ARG A 170 -15.25 10.28 15.74
CA ARG A 170 -13.91 9.69 15.94
C ARG A 170 -13.05 10.40 16.99
N PHE A 171 -13.39 11.62 17.39
CA PHE A 171 -12.59 12.41 18.34
C PHE A 171 -12.99 12.26 19.81
N THR A 172 -14.19 11.74 20.10
CA THR A 172 -14.68 11.55 21.47
C THR A 172 -14.12 10.29 22.13
N VAL A 173 -13.88 9.21 21.36
CA VAL A 173 -13.32 7.95 21.89
C VAL A 173 -11.86 8.14 22.35
N GLN A 174 -11.08 8.98 21.66
CA GLN A 174 -9.65 9.15 21.95
C GLN A 174 -9.32 10.15 23.08
N LYS A 175 -10.33 10.86 23.60
CA LYS A 175 -10.19 11.72 24.80
C LYS A 175 -10.48 10.96 26.09
N ASN A 176 -11.34 9.94 26.07
CA ASN A 176 -11.70 9.20 27.27
C ASN A 176 -10.58 8.25 27.73
N GLU A 177 -9.82 7.66 26.81
CA GLU A 177 -8.69 6.78 27.14
C GLU A 177 -7.46 7.52 27.71
N ARG A 178 -7.34 8.82 27.43
CA ARG A 178 -6.23 9.64 27.97
C ARG A 178 -6.48 10.12 29.41
N ASN A 179 -7.73 10.23 29.85
CA ASN A 179 -8.04 10.55 31.24
C ASN A 179 -7.96 9.33 32.17
N ALA A 180 -8.22 8.12 31.67
CA ALA A 180 -8.08 6.88 32.47
C ALA A 180 -6.62 6.57 32.85
N ARG A 181 -5.63 6.97 32.01
CA ARG A 181 -4.21 6.71 32.29
C ARG A 181 -3.53 7.73 33.22
N LYS A 182 -4.16 8.88 33.50
CA LYS A 182 -3.61 9.89 34.42
C LYS A 182 -4.09 9.75 35.87
N GLY A 183 -5.10 8.90 36.14
CA GLY A 183 -5.61 8.66 37.49
C GLY A 183 -4.96 7.51 38.26
N LEU A 184 -3.99 6.80 37.67
CA LEU A 184 -3.35 5.61 38.30
C LEU A 184 -1.88 5.83 38.69
N ARG A 185 -1.49 7.10 38.88
CA ARG A 185 -0.20 7.48 39.47
C ARG A 185 -0.41 8.70 40.38
N LEU A 186 -1.01 8.45 41.53
CA LEU A 186 -0.87 9.20 42.78
C LEU A 186 -1.17 8.21 43.91
#